data_AF-A0A259HB90-F1
#
_entry.id   AF-A0A259HB90-F1
#
_cell.length_a   1.000
_cell.length_b   1.000
_cell.length_c   1.000
_cell.angle_alpha   90.00
_cell.angle_beta   90.00
_cell.angle_gamma   90.00
#
_symmetry.space_group_name_H-M   'P 1'
#
loop_
_entity.id
_entity.type
_entity.pdbx_description
1 polymer ?
#
loop_
_entity_poly.entity_id
_entity_poly.type
_entity_poly.pdbx_seq_one_letter_code
_entity_poly.pdbx_strand_id
1 'polypeptide(L)'
;MQQALKEKLEKVIELVNNVLVDPDIEIDYYIPENIEKIDLHDTHTSAPYVLLKYAIDETHTQEQKILIKHNYLSKTPEDLANLVTFFIEQFIEQISSVQTGPQ
;
A
#
# COMPACT_ATOMS: atom_id res chain seq x y z
N MET A 1 -5.12 20.31 3.74
CA MET A 1 -4.67 19.26 2.79
C MET A 1 -4.52 17.89 3.44
N GLN A 2 -4.01 17.79 4.67
CA GLN A 2 -3.81 16.49 5.35
C GLN A 2 -5.11 15.70 5.58
N GLN A 3 -6.20 16.37 5.99
CA GLN A 3 -7.48 15.70 6.25
C GLN A 3 -8.07 15.05 4.97
N ALA A 4 -8.07 15.77 3.85
CA ALA A 4 -8.54 15.23 2.58
C ALA A 4 -7.70 14.03 2.10
N LEU A 5 -6.40 14.04 2.37
CA LEU A 5 -5.55 12.88 2.06
C LEU A 5 -5.86 11.70 2.97
N LYS A 6 -6.07 11.96 4.27
CA LYS A 6 -6.45 10.93 5.22
C LYS A 6 -7.75 10.25 4.81
N GLU A 7 -8.81 11.03 4.56
CA GLU A 7 -10.09 10.49 4.11
C GLU A 7 -9.95 9.68 2.81
N LYS A 8 -9.07 10.14 1.91
CA LYS A 8 -8.79 9.42 0.67
C LYS A 8 -8.10 8.08 0.91
N LEU A 9 -7.07 8.05 1.76
CA LEU A 9 -6.34 6.83 2.08
C LEU A 9 -7.20 5.86 2.88
N GLU A 10 -8.00 6.34 3.83
CA GLU A 10 -8.98 5.51 4.54
C GLU A 10 -9.96 4.86 3.56
N LYS A 11 -10.46 5.63 2.58
CA LYS A 11 -11.34 5.09 1.54
C LYS A 11 -10.64 4.08 0.62
N VAL A 12 -9.35 4.30 0.32
CA VAL A 12 -8.54 3.32 -0.42
C VAL A 12 -8.45 2.02 0.35
N ILE A 13 -8.10 2.07 1.64
CA ILE A 13 -7.98 0.88 2.50
C ILE A 13 -9.31 0.14 2.59
N GLU A 14 -10.43 0.86 2.74
CA GLU A 14 -11.77 0.27 2.77
C GLU A 14 -12.11 -0.45 1.45
N LEU A 15 -11.85 0.20 0.31
CA LEU A 15 -12.07 -0.39 -1.01
C LEU A 15 -11.21 -1.63 -1.22
N VAL A 16 -9.93 -1.56 -0.85
CA VAL A 16 -9.01 -2.70 -1.02
C VAL A 16 -9.43 -3.85 -0.10
N ASN A 17 -9.76 -3.61 1.18
CA ASN A 17 -10.25 -4.66 2.08
C ASN A 17 -11.55 -5.31 1.60
N ASN A 18 -12.42 -4.56 0.94
CA ASN A 18 -13.66 -5.11 0.39
C ASN A 18 -13.41 -6.00 -0.82
N VAL A 19 -12.34 -5.75 -1.57
CA VAL A 19 -11.95 -6.54 -2.75
C VAL A 19 -11.09 -7.73 -2.34
N LEU A 20 -10.02 -7.48 -1.59
CA LEU A 20 -9.11 -8.47 -1.01
C LEU A 20 -9.61 -8.84 0.39
N VAL A 21 -10.62 -9.72 0.44
CA VAL A 21 -11.12 -10.30 1.70
C VAL A 21 -10.23 -11.48 2.09
N ASP A 22 -8.99 -11.19 2.46
CA ASP A 22 -7.99 -12.18 2.82
C ASP A 22 -7.48 -11.93 4.25
N PRO A 23 -7.63 -12.90 5.18
CA PRO A 23 -7.23 -12.72 6.57
C PRO A 23 -5.71 -12.69 6.78
N ASP A 24 -4.93 -13.17 5.80
CA ASP A 24 -3.47 -13.18 5.84
C ASP A 24 -2.86 -11.86 5.30
N ILE A 25 -3.71 -10.96 4.77
CA ILE A 25 -3.32 -9.64 4.27
C ILE A 25 -3.75 -8.56 5.27
N GLU A 26 -2.78 -7.82 5.80
CA GLU A 26 -3.02 -6.61 6.59
C GLU A 26 -2.55 -5.38 5.81
N ILE A 27 -3.40 -4.36 5.73
CA ILE A 27 -3.10 -3.13 4.99
C ILE A 27 -3.18 -1.94 5.94
N ASP A 28 -2.04 -1.28 6.11
CA ASP A 28 -1.85 -0.09 6.90
C ASP A 28 -1.53 1.12 6.01
N TYR A 29 -1.66 2.32 6.56
CA TYR A 29 -1.23 3.53 5.89
C TYR A 29 -0.52 4.49 6.84
N TYR A 30 0.46 5.19 6.31
CA TYR A 30 1.20 6.20 7.04
C TYR A 30 1.07 7.55 6.36
N ILE A 31 0.66 8.54 7.14
CA ILE A 31 0.54 9.94 6.72
C ILE A 31 1.46 10.77 7.60
N PRO A 32 2.51 11.37 7.05
CA PRO A 32 3.37 12.25 7.81
C PRO A 32 2.64 13.54 8.18
N GLU A 33 2.84 14.02 9.40
CA GLU A 33 2.23 15.25 9.93
C GLU A 33 2.66 16.54 9.20
N ASN A 34 3.63 16.48 8.27
CA ASN A 34 4.15 17.65 7.56
C ASN A 34 4.20 17.46 6.02
N ILE A 35 3.07 17.08 5.43
CA ILE A 35 2.94 16.89 3.97
C ILE A 35 3.29 18.15 3.14
N GLU A 36 3.19 19.34 3.73
CA GLU A 36 3.47 20.60 3.03
C GLU A 36 4.97 20.84 2.77
N LYS A 37 5.86 20.07 3.41
CA LYS A 37 7.31 20.13 3.23
C LYS A 37 7.89 18.89 2.55
N ILE A 38 7.07 18.10 1.87
CA ILE A 38 7.58 16.93 1.13
C ILE A 38 8.33 17.45 -0.08
N ASP A 39 9.64 17.52 0.04
CA ASP A 39 10.50 17.74 -1.10
C ASP A 39 10.46 16.48 -1.98
N LEU A 40 10.05 16.65 -3.23
CA LEU A 40 9.88 15.56 -4.21
C LEU A 40 11.19 14.83 -4.53
N HIS A 41 12.32 15.38 -4.10
CA HIS A 41 13.66 14.85 -4.29
C HIS A 41 14.22 14.17 -3.03
N ASP A 42 13.50 14.23 -1.90
CA ASP A 42 13.94 13.67 -0.64
C ASP A 42 13.33 12.27 -0.43
N THR A 43 14.16 11.25 -0.61
CA THR A 43 13.82 9.85 -0.40
C THR A 43 13.69 9.46 1.08
N HIS A 44 13.84 10.41 2.02
CA HIS A 44 13.77 10.15 3.45
C HIS A 44 12.38 10.50 4.01
N THR A 45 11.56 9.46 4.19
CA THR A 45 10.57 9.34 5.28
C THR A 45 9.38 10.31 5.28
N SER A 46 9.34 11.32 4.39
CA SER A 46 8.32 12.37 4.43
C SER A 46 7.16 12.13 3.46
N ALA A 47 7.21 11.13 2.59
CA ALA A 47 6.09 10.82 1.70
C ALA A 47 5.05 9.92 2.39
N PRO A 48 3.74 10.15 2.17
CA PRO A 48 2.71 9.21 2.59
C PRO A 48 2.88 7.87 1.86
N TYR A 49 2.62 6.76 2.55
CA TYR A 49 2.74 5.43 1.97
C TYR A 49 1.67 4.48 2.52
N VAL A 50 1.35 3.47 1.74
CA VAL A 50 0.56 2.32 2.17
C VAL A 50 1.54 1.20 2.51
N LEU A 51 1.36 0.59 3.68
CA LEU A 51 2.14 -0.55 4.14
C LEU A 51 1.29 -1.80 3.98
N LEU A 52 1.69 -2.67 3.08
CA LEU A 52 1.14 -4.00 2.95
C LEU A 52 1.94 -4.94 3.85
N LYS A 53 1.27 -5.73 4.68
CA LYS A 53 1.86 -6.86 5.39
C LYS A 53 1.14 -8.13 4.97
N TYR A 54 1.88 -9.11 4.47
CA TYR A 54 1.36 -10.39 4.08
C TYR A 54 1.97 -11.48 4.95
N ALA A 55 1.14 -12.20 5.69
CA ALA A 55 1.54 -13.36 6.46
C ALA A 55 1.69 -14.56 5.50
N ILE A 56 2.92 -14.98 5.26
CA ILE A 56 3.19 -16.17 4.44
C ILE A 56 2.99 -17.43 5.28
N ASP A 57 3.46 -17.38 6.53
CA ASP A 57 3.35 -18.46 7.51
C ASP A 57 3.25 -17.85 8.93
N GLU A 58 3.00 -18.68 9.94
CA GLU A 58 2.88 -18.27 11.35
C GLU A 58 4.08 -17.47 11.90
N THR A 59 5.25 -17.58 11.26
CA THR A 59 6.49 -16.90 11.68
C THR A 59 7.06 -15.95 10.64
N HIS A 60 6.49 -15.91 9.43
CA HIS A 60 7.04 -15.15 8.31
C HIS A 60 6.01 -14.18 7.77
N THR A 61 6.27 -12.90 7.98
CA THR A 61 5.49 -11.80 7.41
C THR A 61 6.38 -11.01 6.46
N GLN A 62 5.87 -10.76 5.27
CA GLN A 62 6.53 -9.95 4.24
C GLN A 62 5.84 -8.59 4.17
N GLU A 63 6.63 -7.51 4.26
CA GLU A 63 6.13 -6.15 4.27
C GLU A 63 6.54 -5.41 3.00
N GLN A 64 5.58 -4.79 2.32
CA GLN A 64 5.81 -3.98 1.13
C GLN A 64 5.32 -2.55 1.34
N LYS A 65 6.23 -1.58 1.14
CA LYS A 65 5.91 -0.16 1.20
C LYS A 65 5.58 0.36 -0.18
N ILE A 66 4.37 0.90 -0.34
CA ILE A 66 3.88 1.51 -1.57
C ILE A 66 3.85 3.02 -1.35
N LEU A 67 4.86 3.71 -1.87
CA LEU A 67 4.98 5.17 -1.75
C LEU A 67 3.90 5.87 -2.59
N ILE A 68 3.06 6.68 -1.93
CA ILE A 68 2.03 7.48 -2.59
C ILE A 68 2.68 8.79 -3.07
N LYS A 69 3.25 8.75 -4.28
CA LYS A 69 3.80 9.94 -4.94
C LYS A 69 2.70 10.99 -5.19
N HIS A 70 3.09 12.25 -5.27
CA HIS A 70 2.16 13.35 -5.53
C HIS A 70 1.29 13.14 -6.78
N ASN A 71 1.82 12.50 -7.83
CA ASN A 71 1.02 12.22 -9.03
C ASN A 71 -0.19 11.31 -8.74
N TYR A 72 -0.10 10.41 -7.75
CA TYR A 72 -1.21 9.59 -7.30
C TYR A 72 -2.17 10.34 -6.36
N LEU A 73 -1.70 11.39 -5.69
CA LEU A 73 -2.56 12.29 -4.90
C LEU A 73 -3.60 12.97 -5.79
N SER A 74 -3.26 13.27 -7.04
CA SER A 74 -4.18 13.84 -8.03
C SER A 74 -5.20 12.84 -8.61
N LYS A 75 -5.02 11.53 -8.40
CA LYS A 75 -5.95 10.49 -8.89
C LYS A 75 -7.15 10.31 -7.96
N THR A 76 -8.19 9.56 -8.37
CA THR A 76 -9.31 9.23 -7.48
C THR A 76 -8.90 8.17 -6.45
N PRO A 77 -9.59 8.06 -5.30
CA PRO A 77 -9.37 6.97 -4.34
C PRO A 77 -9.58 5.59 -4.98
N GLU A 78 -10.51 5.46 -5.93
CA GLU A 78 -10.76 4.18 -6.63
C GLU A 78 -9.58 3.76 -7.49
N ASP A 79 -8.96 4.69 -8.22
CA ASP A 79 -7.77 4.41 -9.04
C ASP A 79 -6.59 3.95 -8.16
N LEU A 80 -6.43 4.59 -6.99
CA LEU A 80 -5.45 4.20 -5.98
C LEU A 80 -5.75 2.82 -5.40
N ALA A 81 -7.01 2.53 -5.08
CA ALA A 81 -7.42 1.22 -4.56
C ALA A 81 -7.15 0.11 -5.57
N ASN A 82 -7.49 0.33 -6.85
CA ASN A 82 -7.18 -0.62 -7.92
C ASN A 82 -5.66 -0.82 -8.07
N LEU A 83 -4.87 0.26 -8.01
CA LEU A 83 -3.41 0.17 -8.07
C LEU A 83 -2.86 -0.66 -6.89
N VAL A 84 -3.29 -0.36 -5.66
CA VAL A 84 -2.86 -1.08 -4.46
C VAL A 84 -3.26 -2.56 -4.53
N THR A 85 -4.51 -2.85 -4.92
CA THR A 85 -5.00 -4.22 -5.14
C THR A 85 -4.12 -4.97 -6.12
N PHE A 86 -3.84 -4.39 -7.28
CA PHE A 86 -2.97 -4.99 -8.29
C PHE A 86 -1.55 -5.24 -7.77
N PHE A 87 -0.98 -4.31 -7.01
CA PHE A 87 0.33 -4.50 -6.37
C PHE A 87 0.32 -5.65 -5.36
N ILE A 88 -0.75 -5.79 -4.58
CA ILE A 88 -0.91 -6.87 -3.60
C ILE A 88 -0.99 -8.22 -4.31
N GLU A 89 -1.85 -8.34 -5.33
CA GLU A 89 -1.99 -9.56 -6.13
C GLU A 89 -0.65 -9.97 -6.75
N GLN A 90 0.04 -9.03 -7.40
CA GLN A 90 1.36 -9.28 -7.98
C GLN A 90 2.42 -9.65 -6.93
N PHE A 91 2.35 -9.07 -5.74
CA PHE A 91 3.27 -9.40 -4.65
C PHE A 91 3.05 -10.82 -4.14
N ILE A 92 1.79 -11.21 -3.92
CA ILE A 92 1.41 -12.57 -3.51
C ILE A 92 1.79 -13.57 -4.59
N GLU A 93 1.50 -13.27 -5.86
CA GLU A 93 1.91 -14.11 -6.99
C GLU A 93 3.43 -14.29 -7.04
N GLN A 94 4.22 -13.23 -6.79
CA GLN A 94 5.68 -13.35 -6.73
C GLN A 94 6.14 -14.22 -5.57
N ILE A 95 5.56 -14.07 -4.38
CA ILE A 95 5.90 -14.88 -3.20
C ILE A 95 5.54 -16.34 -3.45
N SER A 96 4.33 -16.60 -3.95
CA SER A 96 3.87 -17.95 -4.29
C SER A 96 4.75 -18.59 -5.37
N SER A 97 5.19 -17.80 -6.37
CA SER A 97 6.06 -18.26 -7.45
C SER A 97 7.48 -18.57 -6.95
N VAL A 98 8.00 -17.80 -5.99
CA VAL A 98 9.30 -18.06 -5.32
C VAL A 98 9.25 -19.36 -4.52
N GLN A 99 8.13 -19.69 -3.87
CA GLN A 99 7.95 -20.99 -3.21
C GLN A 99 7.88 -22.16 -4.22
N THR A 100 7.46 -21.90 -5.46
CA THR A 100 7.45 -22.89 -6.55
C THR A 100 8.63 -22.71 -7.51
N GLY A 101 9.86 -22.72 -6.99
CA GLY A 101 11.05 -22.88 -7.85
C GLY A 101 11.07 -24.28 -8.48
N PRO A 102 11.46 -24.42 -9.76
CA PRO A 102 11.33 -25.67 -10.52
C PRO A 102 12.10 -26.81 -9.85
N GLN A 103 11.43 -27.95 -9.67
CA GLN A 103 12.09 -29.23 -9.43
C GLN A 103 12.90 -29.67 -10.64
#